data_AF-A0A1L3SUI9-F1
#
_entry.id   AF-A0A1L3SUI9-F1
#
_cell.length_a   1.000
_cell.length_b   1.000
_cell.length_c   1.000
_cell.angle_alpha   90.00
_cell.angle_beta   90.00
_cell.angle_gamma   90.00
#
_symmetry.space_group_name_H-M   'P 1'
#
loop_
_entity.id
_entity.type
_entity.pdbx_description
1 polymer ?
#
loop_
_entity_poly.entity_id
_entity_poly.type
_entity_poly.pdbx_seq_one_letter_code
_entity_poly.pdbx_strand_id
1 'polypeptide(L)'
;MASSSKPHLLIVEARYYDGLADALLEGAKAALDEAGATYDVISAPGALEVPAVIAFALDAEDDGTEYDGFVALGCVIRGETHHFDIVANESARALMNLAVDEALAIGNGIITVENEAQAWARARKTEGDKGGFAARAALTMIAIRGQLGA
;
A
#
# COMPACT_ATOMS: atom_id res chain seq x y z
N MET A 1 -14.55 -21.64 -6.34
CA MET A 1 -14.18 -21.44 -7.77
C MET A 1 -13.40 -20.15 -7.79
N ALA A 2 -12.09 -20.17 -8.06
CA ALA A 2 -11.33 -18.93 -8.13
C ALA A 2 -11.90 -18.09 -9.28
N SER A 3 -12.32 -16.85 -8.97
CA SER A 3 -12.86 -15.95 -9.97
C SER A 3 -11.85 -15.81 -11.11
N SER A 4 -12.34 -15.92 -12.34
CA SER A 4 -11.59 -15.73 -13.58
C SER A 4 -11.28 -14.25 -13.85
N SER A 5 -11.62 -13.33 -12.95
CA SER A 5 -11.36 -11.90 -13.08
C SER A 5 -9.91 -11.57 -12.73
N LYS A 6 -9.34 -10.61 -13.47
CA LYS A 6 -8.06 -10.00 -13.11
C LYS A 6 -8.24 -9.24 -11.79
N PRO A 7 -7.35 -9.41 -10.80
CA PRO A 7 -7.42 -8.64 -9.57
C PRO A 7 -7.42 -7.14 -9.86
N HIS A 8 -8.32 -6.40 -9.23
CA HIS A 8 -8.39 -4.95 -9.26
C HIS A 8 -8.05 -4.40 -7.89
N LEU A 9 -6.99 -3.58 -7.79
CA LEU A 9 -6.48 -3.08 -6.51
C LEU A 9 -6.57 -1.57 -6.41
N LEU A 10 -6.65 -1.05 -5.18
CA LEU A 10 -6.44 0.37 -4.92
C LEU A 10 -5.02 0.60 -4.38
N ILE A 11 -4.22 1.40 -5.09
CA ILE A 11 -2.98 1.95 -4.56
C ILE A 11 -3.30 3.26 -3.85
N VAL A 12 -2.96 3.35 -2.57
CA VAL A 12 -3.04 4.60 -1.81
C VAL A 12 -1.63 5.06 -1.47
N GLU A 13 -1.21 6.20 -2.01
CA GLU A 13 0.13 6.74 -1.79
C GLU A 13 0.13 7.98 -0.89
N ALA A 14 0.87 7.94 0.20
CA ALA A 14 1.18 9.12 1.02
C ALA A 14 2.28 9.95 0.35
N ARG A 15 1.89 11.06 -0.29
CA ARG A 15 2.78 11.92 -1.10
C ARG A 15 3.42 13.07 -0.30
N TYR A 16 4.17 12.72 0.74
CA TYR A 16 4.94 13.73 1.49
C TYR A 16 6.28 14.09 0.81
N TYR A 17 6.92 13.11 0.17
CA TYR A 17 8.17 13.29 -0.60
C TYR A 17 7.94 12.85 -2.04
N ASP A 18 7.74 13.79 -2.97
CA ASP A 18 7.32 13.49 -4.35
C ASP A 18 8.22 12.44 -5.05
N GLY A 19 9.55 12.63 -5.03
CA GLY A 19 10.46 11.72 -5.72
C GLY A 19 10.49 10.29 -5.14
N LEU A 20 10.29 10.15 -3.82
CA LEU A 20 10.22 8.84 -3.17
C LEU A 20 8.87 8.17 -3.41
N ALA A 21 7.78 8.95 -3.43
CA ALA A 21 6.46 8.47 -3.79
C ALA A 21 6.45 7.95 -5.24
N ASP A 22 6.99 8.72 -6.19
CA ASP A 22 7.09 8.31 -7.59
C ASP A 22 7.88 6.99 -7.73
N ALA A 23 8.99 6.82 -7.00
CA ALA A 23 9.80 5.60 -7.04
C ALA A 23 9.09 4.37 -6.44
N LEU A 24 8.39 4.55 -5.30
CA LEU A 24 7.56 3.49 -4.71
C LEU A 24 6.41 3.12 -5.65
N LEU A 25 5.74 4.12 -6.22
CA LEU A 25 4.63 3.92 -7.14
C LEU A 25 5.09 3.20 -8.41
N GLU A 26 6.26 3.54 -8.97
CA GLU A 26 6.85 2.86 -10.12
C GLU A 26 7.03 1.36 -9.85
N GLY A 27 7.60 1.01 -8.70
CA GLY A 27 7.79 -0.38 -8.29
C GLY A 27 6.46 -1.13 -8.15
N ALA A 28 5.49 -0.51 -7.47
CA ALA A 28 4.17 -1.09 -7.26
C ALA A 28 3.41 -1.33 -8.57
N LYS A 29 3.33 -0.31 -9.44
CA LYS A 29 2.69 -0.42 -10.76
C LYS A 29 3.32 -1.50 -11.60
N ALA A 30 4.66 -1.51 -11.70
CA ALA A 30 5.36 -2.53 -12.47
C ALA A 30 5.07 -3.96 -12.00
N ALA A 31 4.99 -4.19 -10.69
CA ALA A 31 4.66 -5.50 -10.14
C ALA A 31 3.21 -5.91 -10.41
N LEU A 32 2.25 -4.98 -10.34
CA LEU A 32 0.85 -5.26 -10.68
C LEU A 32 0.66 -5.49 -12.18
N ASP A 33 1.31 -4.68 -13.02
CA ASP A 33 1.30 -4.82 -14.48
C ASP A 33 1.89 -6.18 -14.91
N GLU A 34 3.01 -6.60 -14.31
CA GLU A 34 3.63 -7.91 -14.55
C GLU A 34 2.69 -9.07 -14.21
N ALA A 35 1.90 -8.93 -13.15
CA ALA A 35 0.89 -9.91 -12.75
C ALA A 35 -0.41 -9.83 -13.57
N GLY A 36 -0.56 -8.85 -14.45
CA GLY A 36 -1.77 -8.61 -15.23
C GLY A 36 -2.96 -8.11 -14.39
N ALA A 37 -2.70 -7.59 -13.20
CA ALA A 37 -3.70 -6.94 -12.35
C ALA A 37 -4.02 -5.54 -12.88
N THR A 38 -5.12 -4.97 -12.42
CA THR A 38 -5.52 -3.58 -12.70
C THR A 38 -5.56 -2.81 -11.40
N TYR A 39 -5.49 -1.48 -11.48
CA TYR A 39 -5.48 -0.67 -10.27
C TYR A 39 -5.89 0.77 -10.50
N ASP A 40 -6.44 1.37 -9.45
CA ASP A 40 -6.59 2.82 -9.30
C ASP A 40 -5.50 3.36 -8.36
N VAL A 41 -5.27 4.68 -8.43
CA VAL A 41 -4.29 5.37 -7.58
C VAL A 41 -4.94 6.59 -6.94
N ILE A 42 -4.89 6.66 -5.61
CA ILE A 42 -5.32 7.83 -4.83
C ILE A 42 -4.14 8.33 -4.02
N SER A 43 -3.87 9.64 -4.09
CA SER A 43 -2.84 10.28 -3.29
C SER A 43 -3.42 10.84 -1.99
N ALA A 44 -2.86 10.42 -0.87
CA ALA A 44 -3.11 10.95 0.46
C ALA A 44 -2.01 11.96 0.83
N PRO A 45 -2.30 12.95 1.71
CA PRO A 45 -1.30 13.94 2.12
C PRO A 45 -0.18 13.34 2.99
N GLY A 46 -0.45 12.26 3.71
CA GLY A 46 0.48 11.64 4.64
C GLY A 46 0.14 10.18 4.96
N ALA A 47 1.07 9.49 5.63
CA ALA A 47 0.94 8.07 5.93
C ALA A 47 -0.16 7.76 6.95
N LEU A 48 -0.53 8.73 7.80
CA LEU A 48 -1.63 8.59 8.77
C LEU A 48 -3.00 8.53 8.09
N GLU A 49 -3.14 9.14 6.92
CA GLU A 49 -4.40 9.19 6.17
C GLU A 49 -4.60 7.96 5.28
N VAL A 50 -3.55 7.19 4.99
CA VAL A 50 -3.64 6.01 4.11
C VAL A 50 -4.68 4.98 4.61
N PRO A 51 -4.71 4.57 5.89
CA PRO A 51 -5.75 3.68 6.40
C PRO A 51 -7.17 4.25 6.23
N ALA A 52 -7.34 5.57 6.45
CA ALA A 52 -8.65 6.21 6.34
C ALA A 52 -9.15 6.24 4.88
N VAL A 53 -8.26 6.46 3.91
CA VAL A 53 -8.62 6.39 2.48
C VAL A 53 -9.05 4.98 2.09
N ILE A 54 -8.39 3.94 2.60
CA ILE A 54 -8.84 2.56 2.39
C ILE A 54 -10.23 2.36 2.98
N ALA A 55 -10.47 2.81 4.21
CA ALA A 55 -11.79 2.72 4.84
C ALA A 55 -12.87 3.46 4.02
N PHE A 56 -12.57 4.63 3.46
CA PHE A 56 -13.51 5.35 2.58
C PHE A 56 -13.85 4.56 1.31
N ALA A 57 -12.91 3.79 0.77
CA ALA A 57 -13.16 2.94 -0.39
C ALA A 57 -14.12 1.79 -0.05
N LEU A 58 -13.97 1.18 1.13
CA LEU A 58 -14.85 0.12 1.62
C LEU A 58 -16.28 0.65 1.87
N ASP A 59 -16.41 1.80 2.52
CA ASP A 59 -17.71 2.42 2.80
C ASP A 59 -18.47 2.83 1.52
N ALA A 60 -17.74 3.00 0.40
CA ALA A 60 -18.32 3.38 -0.87
C ALA A 60 -18.81 2.18 -1.71
N GLU A 61 -18.56 0.93 -1.33
CA GLU A 61 -18.76 -0.26 -2.18
C GLU A 61 -20.18 -0.44 -2.72
N ASP A 62 -21.22 -0.02 -2.00
CA ASP A 62 -22.61 -0.13 -2.49
C ASP A 62 -22.87 0.63 -3.81
N ASP A 63 -22.14 1.74 -4.04
CA ASP A 63 -22.25 2.60 -5.23
C ASP A 63 -20.88 2.80 -5.95
N GLY A 64 -19.82 2.16 -5.46
CA GLY A 64 -18.42 2.45 -5.76
C GLY A 64 -17.69 1.30 -6.44
N THR A 65 -16.36 1.44 -6.54
CA THR A 65 -15.49 0.39 -7.08
C THR A 65 -15.17 -0.63 -6.00
N GLU A 66 -15.49 -1.89 -6.25
CA GLU A 66 -15.04 -3.02 -5.43
C GLU A 66 -13.57 -3.32 -5.73
N TYR A 67 -12.73 -3.39 -4.69
CA TYR A 67 -11.31 -3.69 -4.82
C TYR A 67 -11.00 -5.05 -4.20
N ASP A 68 -10.29 -5.89 -4.95
CA ASP A 68 -9.82 -7.20 -4.47
C ASP A 68 -8.75 -7.06 -3.37
N GLY A 69 -8.02 -5.94 -3.35
CA GLY A 69 -7.01 -5.64 -2.33
C GLY A 69 -6.40 -4.24 -2.47
N PHE A 70 -5.48 -3.93 -1.57
CA PHE A 70 -4.93 -2.59 -1.38
C PHE A 70 -3.41 -2.60 -1.32
N VAL A 71 -2.78 -1.55 -1.84
CA VAL A 71 -1.35 -1.30 -1.69
C VAL A 71 -1.17 0.06 -1.00
N ALA A 72 -0.67 0.04 0.23
CA ALA A 72 -0.39 1.23 1.01
C ALA A 72 1.06 1.67 0.80
N LEU A 73 1.28 2.82 0.16
CA LEU A 73 2.62 3.36 -0.10
C LEU A 73 2.85 4.62 0.71
N GLY A 74 4.09 4.81 1.17
CA GLY A 74 4.47 6.03 1.87
C GLY A 74 5.92 5.99 2.33
N CYS A 75 6.46 7.14 2.71
CA CYS A 75 7.79 7.21 3.29
C CYS A 75 7.78 8.11 4.51
N VAL A 76 8.26 7.57 5.63
CA VAL A 76 8.48 8.28 6.88
C VAL A 76 9.99 8.26 7.14
N ILE A 77 10.61 9.43 7.22
CA ILE A 77 12.04 9.60 7.49
C ILE A 77 12.21 10.22 8.87
N ARG A 78 13.08 9.64 9.73
CA ARG A 78 13.32 10.17 11.07
C ARG A 78 13.86 11.60 10.99
N GLY A 79 13.12 12.52 11.59
CA GLY A 79 13.51 13.91 11.78
C GLY A 79 13.94 14.18 13.23
N GLU A 80 13.89 15.45 13.63
CA GLU A 80 14.30 15.89 14.97
C GLU A 80 13.24 15.66 16.06
N THR A 81 11.98 15.44 15.65
CA THR A 81 10.85 15.33 16.58
C THR A 81 10.35 13.90 16.68
N HIS A 82 9.71 13.59 17.81
CA HIS A 82 9.05 12.30 18.05
C HIS A 82 7.87 12.03 17.09
N HIS A 83 7.43 13.02 16.32
CA HIS A 83 6.34 12.86 15.37
C HIS A 83 6.61 11.76 14.33
N PHE A 84 7.89 11.50 14.01
CA PHE A 84 8.29 10.35 13.21
C PHE A 84 7.74 9.03 13.76
N ASP A 85 7.98 8.74 15.04
CA ASP A 85 7.59 7.47 15.65
C ASP A 85 6.06 7.35 15.70
N ILE A 86 5.36 8.48 15.91
CA ILE A 86 3.88 8.52 15.85
C ILE A 86 3.40 8.14 14.45
N VAL A 87 3.86 8.83 13.40
CA VAL A 87 3.41 8.57 12.02
C VAL A 87 3.76 7.13 11.61
N ALA A 88 4.97 6.67 11.91
CA ALA A 88 5.42 5.32 11.59
C ALA A 88 4.59 4.23 12.29
N ASN A 89 4.38 4.34 13.59
CA ASN A 89 3.72 3.30 14.38
C ASN A 89 2.21 3.30 14.16
N GLU A 90 1.59 4.49 14.14
CA GLU A 90 0.13 4.60 14.07
C GLU A 90 -0.40 4.22 12.69
N SER A 91 0.31 4.58 11.60
CA SER A 91 -0.05 4.14 10.24
C SER A 91 0.05 2.62 10.09
N ALA A 92 1.15 2.01 10.57
CA ALA A 92 1.33 0.57 10.52
C ALA A 92 0.27 -0.17 11.36
N ARG A 93 -0.03 0.32 12.57
CA ARG A 93 -1.05 -0.27 13.44
C ARG A 93 -2.44 -0.18 12.80
N ALA A 94 -2.82 0.98 12.29
CA ALA A 94 -4.13 1.16 11.67
C ALA A 94 -4.31 0.28 10.43
N LEU A 95 -3.29 0.16 9.56
CA LEU A 95 -3.33 -0.78 8.44
C LEU A 95 -3.47 -2.23 8.89
N MET A 96 -2.75 -2.63 9.95
CA MET A 96 -2.83 -4.00 10.47
C MET A 96 -4.21 -4.30 11.07
N ASN A 97 -4.78 -3.36 11.84
CA ASN A 97 -6.12 -3.50 12.37
C ASN A 97 -7.13 -3.62 11.23
N LEU A 98 -7.08 -2.73 10.24
CA LEU A 98 -8.00 -2.76 9.10
C LEU A 98 -7.91 -4.07 8.31
N ALA A 99 -6.69 -4.58 8.07
CA ALA A 99 -6.50 -5.87 7.39
C ALA A 99 -7.11 -7.05 8.16
N VAL A 100 -7.08 -7.02 9.50
CA VAL A 100 -7.60 -8.11 10.34
C VAL A 100 -9.10 -7.98 10.55
N ASP A 101 -9.56 -6.79 10.91
CA ASP A 101 -10.95 -6.51 11.29
C ASP A 101 -11.89 -6.64 10.08
N GLU A 102 -11.44 -6.17 8.90
CA GLU A 102 -12.20 -6.21 7.64
C GLU A 102 -11.76 -7.35 6.70
N ALA A 103 -10.85 -8.22 7.14
CA ALA A 103 -10.32 -9.36 6.37
C ALA A 103 -9.74 -9.00 4.98
N LEU A 104 -9.09 -7.84 4.87
CA LEU A 104 -8.59 -7.28 3.60
C LEU A 104 -7.20 -7.77 3.22
N ALA A 105 -6.95 -7.87 1.92
CA ALA A 105 -5.62 -8.08 1.37
C ALA A 105 -4.85 -6.75 1.26
N ILE A 106 -4.00 -6.43 2.24
CA ILE A 106 -3.22 -5.18 2.25
C ILE A 106 -1.71 -5.47 2.09
N GLY A 107 -1.11 -4.90 1.04
CA GLY A 107 0.33 -4.80 0.88
C GLY A 107 0.88 -3.53 1.52
N ASN A 108 1.65 -3.65 2.61
CA ASN A 108 2.24 -2.48 3.29
C ASN A 108 3.63 -2.13 2.71
N GLY A 109 3.66 -1.03 1.97
CA GLY A 109 4.86 -0.39 1.41
C GLY A 109 5.19 0.96 2.06
N ILE A 110 4.66 1.26 3.24
CA ILE A 110 5.07 2.43 4.03
C ILE A 110 6.46 2.15 4.59
N ILE A 111 7.48 2.80 4.04
CA ILE A 111 8.87 2.65 4.50
C ILE A 111 9.16 3.61 5.64
N THR A 112 9.74 3.07 6.72
CA THR A 112 10.16 3.83 7.90
C THR A 112 11.69 3.74 7.99
N VAL A 113 12.37 4.87 7.88
CA VAL A 113 13.82 4.92 7.68
C VAL A 113 14.48 6.03 8.48
N GLU A 114 15.79 5.91 8.71
CA GLU A 114 16.55 6.87 9.52
C GLU A 114 17.04 8.08 8.72
N ASN A 115 17.11 7.98 7.39
CA ASN A 115 17.58 9.07 6.52
C ASN A 115 17.17 8.86 5.05
N GLU A 116 17.39 9.89 4.24
CA GLU A 116 17.04 9.92 2.82
C GLU A 116 17.78 8.86 1.98
N ALA A 117 19.06 8.59 2.28
CA ALA A 117 19.81 7.56 1.55
C ALA A 117 19.18 6.17 1.71
N GLN A 118 18.74 5.83 2.93
CA GLN A 118 17.98 4.62 3.19
C GLN A 118 16.60 4.62 2.52
N ALA A 119 15.95 5.79 2.42
CA ALA A 119 14.67 5.94 1.75
C ALA A 119 14.80 5.56 0.26
N TRP A 120 15.76 6.15 -0.44
CA TRP A 120 16.00 5.86 -1.86
C TRP A 120 16.40 4.41 -2.10
N ALA A 121 17.29 3.85 -1.26
CA ALA A 121 17.71 2.46 -1.39
C ALA A 121 16.55 1.47 -1.23
N ARG A 122 15.53 1.82 -0.42
CA ARG A 122 14.32 1.01 -0.27
C ARG A 122 13.26 1.28 -1.34
N ALA A 123 13.13 2.53 -1.79
CA ALA A 123 12.08 2.96 -2.70
C ALA A 123 12.34 2.52 -4.15
N ARG A 124 13.58 2.65 -4.63
CA ARG A 124 13.91 2.41 -6.04
C ARG A 124 13.63 0.97 -6.45
N LYS A 125 12.92 0.82 -7.56
CA LYS A 125 12.62 -0.46 -8.21
C LYS A 125 13.87 -1.28 -8.54
N THR A 126 14.99 -0.63 -8.85
CA THR A 126 16.27 -1.29 -9.17
C THR A 126 17.08 -1.68 -7.94
N GLU A 127 16.63 -1.33 -6.74
CA GLU A 127 17.32 -1.59 -5.48
C GLU A 127 16.41 -2.41 -4.56
N GLY A 128 15.89 -1.81 -3.49
CA GLY A 128 15.03 -2.49 -2.52
C GLY A 128 13.60 -2.77 -3.00
N ASP A 129 13.12 -2.06 -4.02
CA ASP A 129 11.79 -2.21 -4.63
C ASP A 129 10.65 -2.41 -3.61
N LYS A 130 10.59 -1.56 -2.57
CA LYS A 130 9.58 -1.75 -1.53
C LYS A 130 8.15 -1.54 -2.02
N GLY A 131 7.96 -0.70 -3.03
CA GLY A 131 6.66 -0.55 -3.70
C GLY A 131 6.24 -1.83 -4.42
N GLY A 132 7.12 -2.42 -5.23
CA GLY A 132 6.83 -3.68 -5.90
C GLY A 132 6.67 -4.85 -4.93
N PHE A 133 7.45 -4.88 -3.84
CA PHE A 133 7.27 -5.89 -2.79
C PHE A 133 5.89 -5.79 -2.14
N ALA A 134 5.43 -4.57 -1.82
CA ALA A 134 4.10 -4.34 -1.27
C ALA A 134 2.99 -4.77 -2.23
N ALA A 135 3.11 -4.44 -3.51
CA ALA A 135 2.16 -4.89 -4.54
C ALA A 135 2.10 -6.43 -4.65
N ARG A 136 3.26 -7.10 -4.70
CA ARG A 136 3.32 -8.58 -4.71
C ARG A 136 2.74 -9.19 -3.43
N ALA A 137 2.94 -8.55 -2.28
CA ALA A 137 2.35 -8.98 -1.02
C ALA A 137 0.81 -8.88 -1.07
N ALA A 138 0.26 -7.77 -1.58
CA ALA A 138 -1.18 -7.61 -1.76
C ALA A 138 -1.77 -8.72 -2.66
N LEU A 139 -1.18 -8.95 -3.84
CA LEU A 139 -1.61 -10.03 -4.74
C LEU A 139 -1.55 -11.41 -4.08
N THR A 140 -0.51 -11.68 -3.30
CA THR A 140 -0.37 -12.93 -2.55
C THR A 140 -1.50 -13.08 -1.53
N MET A 141 -1.82 -12.01 -0.80
CA MET A 141 -2.91 -12.01 0.17
C MET A 141 -4.28 -12.19 -0.48
N ILE A 142 -4.51 -11.61 -1.67
CA ILE A 142 -5.72 -11.84 -2.48
C ILE A 142 -5.84 -13.33 -2.80
N ALA A 143 -4.75 -13.95 -3.28
CA ALA A 143 -4.75 -15.37 -3.61
C ALA A 143 -5.02 -16.26 -2.39
N ILE A 144 -4.43 -15.94 -1.23
CA ILE A 144 -4.67 -16.65 0.03
C ILE A 144 -6.12 -16.51 0.47
N ARG A 145 -6.68 -15.29 0.46
CA ARG A 145 -8.08 -15.03 0.80
C ARG A 145 -9.02 -15.88 -0.07
N GLY A 146 -8.79 -15.88 -1.40
CA GLY A 146 -9.54 -16.71 -2.33
C GLY A 146 -9.38 -18.23 -2.14
N GLN A 147 -8.19 -18.71 -1.73
CA GLN A 147 -7.95 -20.12 -1.40
C GLN A 147 -8.72 -20.56 -0.14
N LEU A 148 -8.86 -19.66 0.83
CA LEU A 148 -9.59 -19.90 2.07
C LEU A 148 -11.11 -19.70 1.91
N GLY A 149 -11.57 -19.10 0.81
CA GLY A 149 -12.98 -18.82 0.56
C GLY A 149 -13.55 -17.73 1.46
N ALA A 150 -12.70 -16.80 1.89
CA ALA A 150 -13.06 -15.63 2.69
C ALA A 150 -13.33 -14.41 1.81
#